data_AF-A0A9E3KDP8-F1
#
_entry.id   AF-A0A9E3KDP8-F1
#
_cell.length_a   1.000
_cell.length_b   1.000
_cell.length_c   1.000
_cell.angle_alpha   90.00
_cell.angle_beta   90.00
_cell.angle_gamma   90.00
#
_symmetry.space_group_name_H-M   'P 1'
#
loop_
_entity.id
_entity.type
_entity.pdbx_description
1 polymer ?
#
loop_
_entity_poly.entity_id
_entity_poly.type
_entity_poly.pdbx_seq_one_letter_code
_entity_poly.pdbx_strand_id
1 'polypeptide(L)'
;MEWIIYFLVGMFFSYIATLPPGAINLNVGETAIRKGVKGAWPVAYGAAFVEFFQTVAAVFLGDLILKHLSDNIYTRGFSILFFLALGSYFFFKKVEENPQLKPAEQKVATEFGKGMVLALFNPQALPFWVVSFSFFQAKGWIDLKNYPAMGFFIVGASVGKVYSLMLYAYLGKKITDRMEMIKRFINKIIGTVLISLAIIQILVLIFNKKLF
;
A
#
# COMPACT_ATOMS: atom_id res chain seq x y z
N MET A 1 12.54 17.98 15.41
CA MET A 1 11.81 18.36 14.17
C MET A 1 11.73 17.19 13.19
N GLU A 2 12.81 16.44 12.99
CA GLU A 2 12.86 15.30 12.07
C GLU A 2 11.83 14.19 12.38
N TRP A 3 11.63 13.83 13.65
CA TRP A 3 10.69 12.76 14.02
C TRP A 3 9.23 13.08 13.64
N ILE A 4 8.86 14.36 13.67
CA ILE A 4 7.54 14.84 13.24
C ILE A 4 7.39 14.64 11.73
N ILE A 5 8.44 14.94 10.96
CA ILE A 5 8.44 14.72 9.50
C ILE A 5 8.26 13.23 9.21
N TYR A 6 8.99 12.35 9.88
CA TYR A 6 8.87 10.90 9.68
C TYR A 6 7.47 10.40 10.01
N PHE A 7 6.91 10.83 11.14
CA PHE A 7 5.54 10.52 11.52
C PHE A 7 4.53 10.99 10.46
N LEU A 8 4.62 12.26 10.02
CA LEU A 8 3.69 12.84 9.05
C LEU A 8 3.82 12.19 7.67
N VAL A 9 5.04 11.88 7.21
CA VAL A 9 5.26 11.18 5.95
C VAL A 9 4.69 9.76 6.03
N GLY A 10 4.98 9.01 7.09
CA GLY A 10 4.43 7.67 7.30
C GLY A 10 2.90 7.68 7.33
N MET A 11 2.32 8.60 8.10
CA MET A 11 0.86 8.78 8.20
C MET A 11 0.23 9.13 6.86
N PHE A 12 0.77 10.11 6.15
CA PHE A 12 0.21 10.57 4.89
C PHE A 12 0.30 9.48 3.81
N PHE A 13 1.45 8.82 3.67
CA PHE A 13 1.64 7.80 2.63
C PHE A 13 0.82 6.53 2.92
N SER A 14 0.74 6.06 4.16
CA SER A 14 -0.14 4.93 4.50
C SER A 14 -1.63 5.28 4.31
N TYR A 15 -2.02 6.51 4.67
CA TYR A 15 -3.39 6.99 4.44
C TYR A 15 -3.74 6.91 2.95
N ILE A 16 -2.95 7.54 2.08
CA ILE A 16 -3.19 7.52 0.62
C ILE A 16 -3.14 6.09 0.05
N ALA A 17 -2.21 5.26 0.51
CA ALA A 17 -2.08 3.87 0.05
C ALA A 17 -3.27 3.00 0.44
N THR A 18 -3.94 3.33 1.55
CA THR A 18 -5.10 2.60 2.06
C THR A 18 -6.42 3.13 1.48
N LEU A 19 -6.47 4.32 0.87
CA LEU A 19 -7.68 4.83 0.21
C LEU A 19 -8.24 3.95 -0.92
N PRO A 20 -7.41 3.33 -1.79
CA PRO A 20 -7.85 2.33 -2.77
C PRO A 20 -8.81 1.27 -2.22
N PRO A 21 -10.02 1.10 -2.79
CA PRO A 21 -10.96 0.07 -2.35
C PRO A 21 -10.33 -1.32 -2.43
N GLY A 22 -10.12 -1.92 -1.26
CA GLY A 22 -9.58 -3.26 -1.11
C GLY A 22 -10.37 -4.08 -0.10
N ALA A 23 -9.99 -5.35 0.08
CA ALA A 23 -10.70 -6.28 0.95
C ALA A 23 -10.82 -5.78 2.40
N ILE A 24 -9.77 -5.15 2.94
CA ILE A 24 -9.76 -4.60 4.30
C ILE A 24 -10.80 -3.49 4.44
N ASN A 25 -10.74 -2.49 3.56
CA ASN A 25 -11.58 -1.29 3.63
C ASN A 25 -13.07 -1.62 3.47
N LEU A 26 -13.38 -2.51 2.53
CA LEU A 26 -14.76 -2.96 2.30
C LEU A 26 -15.30 -3.73 3.50
N ASN A 27 -14.47 -4.58 4.13
CA ASN A 27 -14.86 -5.25 5.36
C ASN A 27 -15.07 -4.28 6.53
N VAL A 28 -14.24 -3.24 6.65
CA VAL A 28 -14.44 -2.19 7.67
C VAL A 28 -15.76 -1.45 7.43
N GLY A 29 -16.06 -1.08 6.18
CA GLY A 29 -17.32 -0.45 5.80
C GLY A 29 -18.54 -1.36 6.05
N GLU A 30 -18.46 -2.65 5.69
CA GLU A 30 -19.53 -3.62 5.93
C GLU A 30 -19.75 -3.85 7.43
N THR A 31 -18.68 -4.03 8.21
CA THR A 31 -18.76 -4.17 9.66
C THR A 31 -19.38 -2.91 10.27
N ALA A 32 -19.06 -1.71 9.76
CA ALA A 32 -19.69 -0.47 10.23
C ALA A 32 -21.20 -0.41 9.91
N ILE A 33 -21.62 -0.89 8.74
CA ILE A 33 -23.04 -0.97 8.37
C ILE A 33 -23.79 -1.97 9.26
N ARG A 34 -23.18 -3.13 9.56
CA ARG A 34 -23.83 -4.22 10.29
C ARG A 34 -23.80 -4.06 11.81
N LYS A 35 -22.71 -3.53 12.36
CA LYS A 35 -22.43 -3.45 13.80
C LYS A 35 -22.22 -2.02 14.32
N GLY A 36 -22.45 -1.02 13.46
CA GLY A 36 -22.14 0.38 13.73
C GLY A 36 -20.64 0.69 13.66
N VAL A 37 -20.30 1.97 13.60
CA VAL A 37 -18.90 2.45 13.54
C VAL A 37 -18.04 1.89 14.68
N LYS A 38 -18.62 1.74 15.88
CA LYS A 38 -17.94 1.15 17.05
C LYS A 38 -17.45 -0.27 16.77
N GLY A 39 -18.23 -1.08 16.04
CA GLY A 39 -17.88 -2.45 15.67
C GLY A 39 -16.76 -2.54 14.62
N ALA A 40 -16.47 -1.46 13.90
CA ALA A 40 -15.46 -1.43 12.84
C ALA A 40 -14.04 -1.14 13.36
N TRP A 41 -13.91 -0.50 14.54
CA TRP A 41 -12.62 -0.19 15.15
C TRP A 41 -11.71 -1.40 15.36
N PRO A 42 -12.18 -2.55 15.89
CA PRO A 42 -11.33 -3.72 16.05
C PRO A 42 -10.75 -4.20 14.71
N VAL A 43 -11.54 -4.18 13.62
CA VAL A 43 -11.05 -4.54 12.28
C VAL A 43 -9.94 -3.60 11.84
N ALA A 44 -10.13 -2.28 12.01
CA ALA A 44 -9.13 -1.28 11.65
C ALA A 44 -7.84 -1.43 12.45
N TYR A 45 -7.93 -1.64 13.77
CA TYR A 45 -6.77 -1.87 14.61
C TYR A 45 -6.05 -3.19 14.32
N GLY A 46 -6.79 -4.26 14.01
CA GLY A 46 -6.18 -5.53 13.61
C GLY A 46 -5.38 -5.41 12.31
N ALA A 47 -5.90 -4.66 11.34
CA ALA A 47 -5.20 -4.38 10.10
C ALA A 47 -3.96 -3.49 10.31
N ALA A 48 -4.08 -2.44 11.13
CA ALA A 48 -2.97 -1.55 11.45
C ALA A 48 -1.86 -2.25 12.27
N PHE A 49 -2.23 -3.20 13.13
CA PHE A 49 -1.29 -4.04 13.85
C PHE A 49 -0.42 -4.86 12.90
N VAL A 50 -1.01 -5.49 11.87
CA VAL A 50 -0.22 -6.22 10.87
C VAL A 50 0.62 -5.27 10.01
N GLU A 51 0.09 -4.10 9.64
CA GLU A 51 0.85 -3.13 8.85
C GLU A 51 2.06 -2.59 9.62
N PHE A 52 1.98 -2.46 10.94
CA PHE A 52 3.14 -2.14 11.77
C PHE A 52 4.30 -3.12 11.50
N PHE A 53 4.05 -4.43 11.58
CA PHE A 53 5.08 -5.44 11.33
C PHE A 53 5.51 -5.52 9.86
N GLN A 54 4.59 -5.33 8.91
CA GLN A 54 4.94 -5.28 7.49
C GLN A 54 5.86 -4.10 7.18
N THR A 55 5.59 -2.94 7.79
CA THR A 55 6.43 -1.74 7.63
C THR A 55 7.80 -1.98 8.25
N VAL A 56 7.86 -2.53 9.48
CA VAL A 56 9.13 -2.96 10.11
C VAL A 56 9.91 -3.89 9.18
N ALA A 57 9.29 -4.94 8.67
CA ALA A 57 9.93 -5.89 7.77
C ALA A 57 10.45 -5.20 6.50
N ALA A 58 9.67 -4.28 5.91
CA ALA A 58 10.08 -3.55 4.73
C ALA A 58 11.27 -2.60 4.98
N VAL A 59 11.42 -2.04 6.18
CA VAL A 59 12.59 -1.23 6.57
C VAL A 59 13.86 -2.09 6.58
N PHE A 60 13.80 -3.27 7.18
CA PHE A 60 14.97 -4.16 7.30
C PHE A 60 15.30 -4.93 6.02
N LEU A 61 14.29 -5.31 5.25
CA LEU A 61 14.44 -6.10 4.02
C LEU A 61 14.55 -5.23 2.76
N GLY A 62 14.22 -3.94 2.83
CA GLY A 62 14.15 -3.05 1.68
C GLY A 62 15.47 -3.00 0.89
N ASP A 63 16.59 -2.83 1.59
CA ASP A 63 17.91 -2.79 0.95
C ASP A 63 18.32 -4.13 0.33
N LEU A 64 17.95 -5.26 0.94
CA LEU A 64 18.22 -6.59 0.39
C LEU A 64 17.41 -6.82 -0.89
N ILE A 65 16.12 -6.46 -0.88
CA ILE A 65 15.25 -6.60 -2.05
C ILE A 65 15.73 -5.69 -3.19
N LEU A 66 16.07 -4.44 -2.90
CA LEU A 66 16.48 -3.47 -3.91
C LEU A 66 17.87 -3.77 -4.51
N LYS A 67 18.83 -4.20 -3.68
CA LYS A 67 20.14 -4.65 -4.19
C LYS A 67 19.96 -5.82 -5.16
N HIS A 68 19.17 -6.83 -4.77
CA HIS A 68 18.95 -7.98 -5.63
C HIS A 68 18.25 -7.62 -6.96
N LEU A 69 17.29 -6.70 -6.93
CA LEU A 69 16.61 -6.21 -8.14
C LEU A 69 17.50 -5.34 -9.05
N SER A 70 18.56 -4.73 -8.52
CA SER A 70 19.40 -3.75 -9.23
C SER A 70 20.79 -4.26 -9.62
N ASP A 71 21.21 -5.41 -9.10
CA ASP A 71 22.60 -5.92 -9.17
C ASP A 71 23.04 -6.42 -10.56
N ASN A 72 22.11 -6.82 -11.44
CA ASN A 72 22.47 -7.39 -12.74
C ASN A 72 21.57 -6.84 -13.86
N ILE A 73 22.10 -6.73 -15.08
CA ILE A 73 21.36 -6.30 -16.28
C ILE A 73 20.09 -7.14 -16.49
N TYR A 74 20.12 -8.43 -16.15
CA TYR A 74 18.95 -9.31 -16.22
C TYR A 74 17.87 -8.95 -15.20
N THR A 75 18.23 -8.59 -13.96
CA THR A 75 17.25 -8.21 -12.92
C THR A 75 16.68 -6.82 -13.17
N ARG A 76 17.47 -5.91 -13.75
CA ARG A 76 16.98 -4.61 -14.25
C ARG A 76 16.04 -4.77 -15.44
N GLY A 77 16.41 -5.58 -16.43
CA GLY A 77 15.56 -5.89 -17.58
C GLY A 77 14.23 -6.53 -17.16
N PHE A 78 14.27 -7.48 -16.23
CA PHE A 78 13.09 -8.07 -15.62
C PHE A 78 12.22 -7.03 -14.91
N SER A 79 12.83 -6.13 -14.11
CA SER A 79 12.10 -5.08 -13.39
C SER A 79 11.41 -4.09 -14.33
N ILE A 80 12.06 -3.69 -15.43
CA ILE A 80 11.48 -2.84 -16.49
C ILE A 80 10.27 -3.55 -17.11
N LEU A 81 10.45 -4.80 -17.53
CA LEU A 81 9.37 -5.59 -18.14
C LEU A 81 8.21 -5.79 -17.15
N PHE A 82 8.53 -6.07 -15.88
CA PHE A 82 7.55 -6.24 -14.82
C PHE A 82 6.74 -4.97 -14.57
N PHE A 83 7.40 -3.81 -14.43
CA PHE A 83 6.70 -2.54 -14.23
C PHE A 83 5.91 -2.10 -15.46
N LEU A 84 6.40 -2.33 -16.68
CA LEU A 84 5.63 -2.08 -17.90
C LEU A 84 4.41 -2.99 -18.01
N ALA A 85 4.56 -4.29 -17.78
CA ALA A 85 3.47 -5.25 -17.87
C ALA A 85 2.42 -4.98 -16.79
N LEU A 86 2.84 -4.83 -15.53
CA LEU A 86 1.95 -4.58 -14.41
C LEU A 86 1.31 -3.18 -14.51
N GLY A 87 2.09 -2.17 -14.90
CA GLY A 87 1.61 -0.82 -15.13
C GLY A 87 0.57 -0.75 -16.25
N SER A 88 0.85 -1.39 -17.39
CA SER A 88 -0.11 -1.48 -18.50
C SER A 88 -1.36 -2.26 -18.09
N TYR A 89 -1.19 -3.38 -17.39
CA TYR A 89 -2.31 -4.16 -16.86
C TYR A 89 -3.21 -3.28 -16.00
N PHE A 90 -2.69 -2.58 -15.00
CA PHE A 90 -3.51 -1.69 -14.15
C PHE A 90 -4.07 -0.51 -14.93
N PHE A 91 -3.31 0.11 -15.84
CA PHE A 91 -3.77 1.25 -16.63
C PHE A 91 -4.97 0.90 -17.52
N PHE A 92 -4.95 -0.29 -18.14
CA PHE A 92 -6.00 -0.77 -19.04
C PHE A 92 -7.02 -1.69 -18.36
N LYS A 93 -6.84 -2.04 -17.08
CA LYS A 93 -7.74 -2.94 -16.35
C LYS A 93 -9.15 -2.37 -16.32
N LYS A 94 -10.06 -3.03 -17.03
CA LYS A 94 -11.49 -2.82 -16.87
C LYS A 94 -11.88 -3.21 -15.45
N VAL A 95 -12.60 -2.32 -14.78
CA VAL A 95 -13.13 -2.58 -13.45
C VAL A 95 -14.39 -3.41 -13.63
N GLU A 96 -14.35 -4.67 -13.21
CA GLU A 96 -15.54 -5.51 -13.16
C GLU A 96 -16.54 -4.97 -12.13
N GLU A 97 -17.83 -5.05 -12.49
CA GLU A 97 -18.95 -4.81 -11.59
C GLU A 97 -18.81 -5.74 -10.39
N ASN A 98 -18.80 -5.11 -9.21
CA ASN A 98 -18.93 -5.66 -7.87
C ASN A 98 -18.89 -7.20 -7.77
N PRO A 99 -17.84 -7.82 -7.19
CA PRO A 99 -18.05 -9.13 -6.59
C PRO A 99 -19.07 -8.90 -5.48
N GLN A 100 -20.32 -9.26 -5.73
CA GLN A 100 -21.31 -9.40 -4.67
C GLN A 100 -20.61 -10.19 -3.57
N LEU A 101 -20.39 -9.52 -2.44
CA LEU A 101 -19.80 -10.15 -1.27
C LEU A 101 -20.84 -11.17 -0.81
N LYS A 102 -20.73 -12.39 -1.33
CA LYS A 102 -21.41 -13.54 -0.76
C LYS A 102 -21.09 -13.50 0.74
N PRO A 103 -22.09 -13.59 1.63
CA PRO A 103 -21.82 -13.68 3.05
C PRO A 103 -20.92 -14.89 3.24
N ALA A 104 -19.62 -14.66 3.46
CA ALA A 104 -18.75 -15.73 3.85
C ALA A 104 -19.17 -16.06 5.28
N GLU A 105 -19.87 -17.18 5.45
CA GLU A 105 -20.02 -17.85 6.74
C GLU A 105 -18.63 -18.28 7.21
N GLN A 106 -17.83 -17.32 7.68
CA GLN A 106 -16.54 -17.59 8.28
C GLN A 106 -16.72 -17.70 9.79
N LYS A 107 -16.49 -18.92 10.28
CA LYS A 107 -16.46 -19.30 11.69
C LYS A 107 -15.66 -18.29 12.51
N VAL A 108 -16.36 -17.63 13.45
CA VAL A 108 -15.90 -16.92 14.65
C VAL A 108 -14.42 -16.49 14.66
N ALA A 109 -14.01 -15.63 13.72
CA ALA A 109 -12.85 -14.78 13.94
C ALA A 109 -13.35 -13.51 14.66
N THR A 110 -12.65 -13.07 15.70
CA THR A 110 -12.92 -11.73 16.28
C THR A 110 -12.74 -10.67 15.20
N GLU A 111 -13.46 -9.55 15.29
CA GLU A 111 -13.32 -8.46 14.30
C GLU A 111 -11.86 -7.99 14.18
N PHE A 112 -11.10 -8.02 15.28
CA PHE A 112 -9.66 -7.77 15.28
C PHE A 112 -8.88 -8.80 14.47
N GLY A 113 -9.10 -10.10 14.73
CA GLY A 113 -8.46 -11.18 13.97
C GLY A 113 -8.81 -11.15 12.49
N LYS A 114 -10.05 -10.80 12.15
CA LYS A 114 -10.49 -10.57 10.77
C LYS A 114 -9.66 -9.47 10.09
N GLY A 115 -9.45 -8.34 10.78
CA GLY A 115 -8.56 -7.26 10.31
C GLY A 115 -7.13 -7.72 10.07
N MET A 116 -6.57 -8.51 10.99
CA MET A 116 -5.22 -9.08 10.87
C MET A 116 -5.09 -9.99 9.65
N VAL A 117 -6.02 -10.95 9.48
CA VAL A 117 -5.98 -11.91 8.36
C VAL A 117 -6.05 -11.18 7.03
N LEU A 118 -6.97 -10.22 6.90
CA LEU A 118 -7.10 -9.44 5.66
C LEU A 118 -5.85 -8.61 5.35
N ALA A 119 -5.17 -8.07 6.36
CA ALA A 119 -3.93 -7.32 6.18
C ALA A 119 -2.72 -8.22 5.90
N LEU A 120 -2.65 -9.39 6.52
CA LEU A 120 -1.56 -10.35 6.33
C LEU A 120 -1.51 -10.84 4.88
N PHE A 121 -2.68 -11.11 4.30
CA PHE A 121 -2.84 -11.52 2.90
C PHE A 121 -3.08 -10.32 1.97
N ASN A 122 -2.61 -9.12 2.33
CA ASN A 122 -2.68 -7.96 1.43
C ASN A 122 -1.47 -7.95 0.48
N PRO A 123 -1.60 -8.41 -0.78
CA PRO A 123 -0.46 -8.49 -1.71
C PRO A 123 0.10 -7.11 -2.10
N GLN A 124 -0.63 -6.02 -1.83
CA GLN A 124 -0.23 -4.66 -2.19
C GLN A 124 0.73 -4.03 -1.17
N ALA A 125 0.70 -4.46 0.08
CA ALA A 125 1.39 -3.78 1.17
C ALA A 125 2.92 -3.80 1.01
N LEU A 126 3.50 -4.98 0.73
CA LEU A 126 4.95 -5.13 0.64
C LEU A 126 5.54 -4.42 -0.60
N PRO A 127 4.99 -4.56 -1.82
CA PRO A 127 5.42 -3.77 -2.97
C PRO A 127 5.32 -2.26 -2.75
N PHE A 128 4.24 -1.80 -2.12
CA PHE A 128 4.06 -0.38 -1.82
C PHE A 128 5.18 0.17 -0.94
N TRP A 129 5.54 -0.51 0.15
CA TRP A 129 6.58 -0.02 1.07
C TRP A 129 7.97 -0.07 0.44
N VAL A 130 8.30 -1.12 -0.32
CA VAL A 130 9.59 -1.21 -1.02
C VAL A 130 9.77 -0.05 -2.02
N VAL A 131 8.75 0.24 -2.84
CA VAL A 131 8.78 1.36 -3.78
C VAL A 131 8.84 2.70 -3.05
N SER A 132 8.05 2.87 -1.98
CA SER A 132 8.00 4.12 -1.21
C SER A 132 9.33 4.42 -0.53
N PHE A 133 9.96 3.44 0.11
CA PHE A 133 11.27 3.61 0.73
C PHE A 133 12.36 3.92 -0.28
N SER A 134 12.33 3.29 -1.47
CA SER A 134 13.22 3.64 -2.57
C SER A 134 13.07 5.12 -2.96
N PHE A 135 11.82 5.57 -3.10
CA PHE A 135 11.50 6.95 -3.44
C PHE A 135 11.97 7.93 -2.36
N PHE A 136 11.72 7.63 -1.08
CA PHE A 136 12.12 8.52 0.02
C PHE A 136 13.63 8.63 0.16
N GLN A 137 14.37 7.52 0.00
CA GLN A 137 15.84 7.53 -0.03
C GLN A 137 16.35 8.37 -1.21
N ALA A 138 15.79 8.18 -2.41
CA ALA A 138 16.19 8.95 -3.59
C ALA A 138 15.92 10.47 -3.45
N LYS A 139 14.89 10.86 -2.69
CA LYS A 139 14.56 12.26 -2.39
C LYS A 139 15.26 12.81 -1.14
N GLY A 140 15.95 11.97 -0.36
CA GLY A 140 16.55 12.35 0.92
C GLY A 140 15.52 12.73 1.99
N TRP A 141 14.27 12.30 1.86
CA TRP A 141 13.20 12.62 2.84
C TRP A 141 13.29 11.76 4.09
N ILE A 142 13.70 10.50 3.92
CA ILE A 142 13.79 9.49 4.97
C ILE A 142 15.12 8.77 4.82
N ASP A 143 15.85 8.66 5.93
CA ASP A 143 17.01 7.80 6.10
C ASP A 143 16.58 6.54 6.84
N LEU A 144 16.61 5.40 6.13
CA LEU A 144 16.24 4.10 6.70
C LEU A 144 17.17 3.65 7.84
N LYS A 145 18.39 4.20 7.91
CA LYS A 145 19.37 3.88 8.95
C LYS A 145 19.11 4.67 10.25
N ASN A 146 18.28 5.71 10.21
CA ASN A 146 17.86 6.44 11.39
C ASN A 146 16.72 5.69 12.12
N TYR A 147 17.07 4.60 12.81
CA TYR A 147 16.10 3.73 13.49
C TYR A 147 15.18 4.48 14.48
N PRO A 148 15.67 5.44 15.30
CA PRO A 148 14.77 6.22 16.17
C PRO A 148 13.70 6.98 15.39
N ALA A 149 14.07 7.69 14.32
CA ALA A 149 13.11 8.41 13.49
C ALA A 149 12.16 7.47 12.73
N MET A 150 12.65 6.31 12.28
CA MET A 150 11.83 5.27 11.65
C MET A 150 10.78 4.67 12.59
N GLY A 151 11.04 4.63 13.90
CA GLY A 151 10.00 4.29 14.89
C GLY A 151 8.78 5.20 14.78
N PHE A 152 9.00 6.52 14.65
CA PHE A 152 7.92 7.48 14.45
C PHE A 152 7.23 7.34 13.09
N PHE A 153 7.99 7.02 12.04
CA PHE A 153 7.42 6.71 10.72
C PHE A 153 6.44 5.53 10.80
N ILE A 154 6.84 4.43 11.43
CA ILE A 154 6.03 3.22 11.53
C ILE A 154 4.75 3.48 12.33
N VAL A 155 4.84 4.22 13.44
CA VAL A 155 3.65 4.63 14.22
C VAL A 155 2.75 5.53 13.37
N GLY A 156 3.34 6.50 12.65
CA GLY A 156 2.62 7.35 11.71
C GLY A 156 1.86 6.54 10.67
N ALA A 157 2.53 5.57 10.03
CA ALA A 157 1.93 4.67 9.06
C ALA A 157 0.72 3.91 9.64
N SER A 158 0.85 3.32 10.83
CA SER A 158 -0.26 2.64 11.51
C SER A 158 -1.44 3.59 11.79
N VAL A 159 -1.18 4.84 12.19
CA VAL A 159 -2.23 5.86 12.38
C VAL A 159 -2.90 6.22 11.06
N GLY A 160 -2.11 6.40 9.99
CA GLY A 160 -2.60 6.67 8.64
C GLY A 160 -3.54 5.56 8.14
N LYS A 161 -3.18 4.29 8.37
CA LYS A 161 -4.03 3.13 8.09
C LYS A 161 -5.37 3.23 8.80
N VAL A 162 -5.35 3.40 10.12
CA VAL A 162 -6.57 3.48 10.93
C VAL A 162 -7.46 4.61 10.43
N TYR A 163 -6.89 5.78 10.16
CA TYR A 163 -7.64 6.93 9.67
C TYR A 163 -8.32 6.65 8.32
N SER A 164 -7.60 6.05 7.37
CA SER A 164 -8.15 5.65 6.07
C SER A 164 -9.24 4.58 6.21
N LEU A 165 -9.06 3.60 7.07
CA LEU A 165 -10.07 2.55 7.30
C LEU A 165 -11.32 3.12 7.97
N MET A 166 -11.15 4.00 8.96
CA MET A 166 -12.29 4.63 9.61
C MET A 166 -13.06 5.55 8.66
N LEU A 167 -12.42 6.14 7.64
CA LEU A 167 -13.13 6.84 6.57
C LEU A 167 -14.13 5.92 5.87
N TYR A 168 -13.77 4.65 5.63
CA TYR A 168 -14.70 3.64 5.10
C TYR A 168 -15.79 3.25 6.10
N ALA A 169 -15.52 3.25 7.40
CA ALA A 169 -16.56 3.02 8.40
C ALA A 169 -17.63 4.13 8.40
N TYR A 170 -17.22 5.40 8.23
CA TYR A 170 -18.15 6.54 8.21
C TYR A 170 -18.83 6.75 6.85
N LEU A 171 -18.13 6.49 5.75
CA LEU A 171 -18.60 6.79 4.39
C LEU A 171 -18.96 5.53 3.58
N GLY A 172 -18.99 4.35 4.20
CA GLY A 172 -19.05 3.05 3.51
C GLY A 172 -20.12 2.96 2.44
N LYS A 173 -21.34 3.44 2.71
CA LYS A 173 -22.44 3.46 1.71
C LYS A 173 -22.08 4.35 0.50
N LYS A 174 -21.66 5.60 0.76
CA LYS A 174 -21.28 6.56 -0.28
C LYS A 174 -20.05 6.12 -1.09
N ILE A 175 -19.10 5.43 -0.47
CA ILE A 175 -17.91 4.89 -1.14
C ILE A 175 -18.27 3.68 -1.99
N THR A 176 -19.14 2.79 -1.49
CA THR A 176 -19.63 1.62 -2.23
C THR A 176 -20.36 2.05 -3.51
N ASP A 177 -21.22 3.07 -3.41
CA ASP A 177 -21.96 3.63 -4.56
C ASP A 177 -21.04 4.23 -5.63
N ARG A 178 -19.81 4.63 -5.27
CA ARG A 178 -18.82 5.21 -6.20
C ARG A 178 -17.63 4.27 -6.47
N MET A 179 -17.71 3.02 -6.04
CA MET A 179 -16.57 2.11 -5.99
C MET A 179 -15.95 1.90 -7.37
N GLU A 180 -16.75 1.79 -8.43
CA GLU A 180 -16.22 1.64 -9.78
C GLU A 180 -15.40 2.85 -10.24
N MET A 181 -15.91 4.06 -10.00
CA MET A 181 -15.23 5.30 -10.35
C MET A 181 -13.89 5.40 -9.62
N ILE A 182 -13.88 5.08 -8.32
CA ILE A 182 -12.68 5.11 -7.48
C ILE A 182 -11.66 4.06 -7.97
N LYS A 183 -12.09 2.81 -8.21
CA LYS A 183 -11.23 1.74 -8.74
C LYS A 183 -10.63 2.13 -10.11
N ARG A 184 -11.44 2.70 -11.02
CA ARG A 184 -10.98 3.15 -12.35
C ARG A 184 -9.91 4.24 -12.21
N PHE A 185 -10.13 5.22 -11.34
CA PHE A 185 -9.20 6.32 -11.09
C PHE A 185 -7.87 5.81 -10.50
N ILE A 186 -7.93 4.90 -9.53
CA ILE A 186 -6.74 4.39 -8.85
C ILE A 186 -5.94 3.44 -9.73
N ASN A 187 -6.61 2.55 -10.46
CA ASN A 187 -5.97 1.70 -11.47
C ASN A 187 -5.18 2.54 -12.49
N LYS A 188 -5.76 3.67 -12.95
CA LYS A 188 -5.06 4.63 -13.82
C LYS A 188 -3.85 5.28 -13.14
N ILE A 189 -3.97 5.72 -11.89
CA ILE A 189 -2.84 6.31 -11.15
C ILE A 189 -1.71 5.29 -10.98
N ILE A 190 -2.01 4.09 -10.47
CA ILE A 190 -1.03 3.01 -10.26
C ILE A 190 -0.36 2.67 -11.59
N GLY A 191 -1.15 2.49 -12.65
CA GLY A 191 -0.65 2.21 -13.98
C GLY A 191 0.31 3.30 -14.48
N THR A 192 -0.07 4.58 -14.30
CA THR A 192 0.75 5.73 -14.71
C THR A 192 2.07 5.78 -13.94
N VAL A 193 2.04 5.57 -12.62
CA VAL A 193 3.26 5.56 -11.78
C VAL A 193 4.19 4.43 -12.19
N LEU A 194 3.69 3.20 -12.35
CA LEU A 194 4.49 2.04 -12.75
C LEU A 194 5.11 2.21 -14.15
N ILE A 195 4.33 2.70 -15.12
CA ILE A 195 4.84 3.01 -16.46
C ILE A 195 5.91 4.11 -16.39
N SER A 196 5.70 5.15 -15.60
CA SER A 196 6.67 6.23 -15.42
C SER A 196 7.98 5.73 -14.81
N LEU A 197 7.92 4.84 -13.82
CA LEU A 197 9.09 4.21 -13.22
C LEU A 197 9.87 3.38 -14.26
N ALA A 198 9.17 2.62 -15.10
CA ALA A 198 9.82 1.85 -16.16
C ALA A 198 10.51 2.76 -17.20
N ILE A 199 9.85 3.85 -17.62
CA ILE A 199 10.44 4.84 -18.53
C ILE A 199 11.70 5.46 -17.90
N ILE A 200 11.65 5.85 -16.63
CA ILE A 200 12.81 6.40 -15.91
C ILE A 200 13.96 5.38 -15.90
N GLN A 201 13.69 4.10 -15.61
CA GLN A 201 14.73 3.06 -15.65
C GLN A 201 15.34 2.87 -17.04
N ILE A 202 14.52 2.92 -18.10
CA ILE A 202 15.00 2.86 -19.49
C ILE A 202 15.90 4.06 -19.80
N LEU A 203 15.49 5.27 -19.42
CA LEU A 203 16.29 6.48 -19.63
C LEU A 203 17.63 6.38 -18.88
N VAL A 204 17.62 5.93 -17.63
CA VAL A 204 18.85 5.70 -16.85
C VAL A 204 19.75 4.68 -17.54
N LEU A 205 19.19 3.60 -18.09
CA LEU A 205 19.96 2.58 -18.81
C LEU A 205 20.63 3.15 -20.08
N ILE A 206 19.92 3.97 -20.84
CA ILE A 206 20.39 4.55 -22.11
C ILE A 206 21.43 5.65 -21.87
N PHE A 207 21.18 6.55 -20.91
CA PHE A 207 22.00 7.75 -20.70
C PHE A 207 23.15 7.53 -19.72
N ASN A 208 23.08 6.52 -18.84
CA ASN A 208 24.12 6.24 -17.85
C ASN A 208 25.02 5.09 -18.33
N LYS A 209 25.79 5.34 -19.40
CA LYS A 209 26.75 4.39 -20.05
C LYS A 209 27.90 3.87 -19.16
N LYS A 210 27.95 4.16 -17.86
CA LYS A 210 29.07 3.80 -16.96
C LYS A 210 28.99 2.40 -16.33
N LEU A 211 28.12 1.53 -16.79
CA LEU A 211 27.92 0.18 -16.22
C LEU A 211 27.97 -0.95 -17.29
N PHE A 212 28.64 -0.68 -18.41
CA PHE A 212 29.20 -1.73 -19.28
C PHE A 212 30.71 -1.81 -19.06
#